data_AF-A0A933QSL4-F1
#
_entry.id   AF-A0A933QSL4-F1
#
_cell.length_a   1.000
_cell.length_b   1.000
_cell.length_c   1.000
_cell.angle_alpha   90.00
_cell.angle_beta   90.00
_cell.angle_gamma   90.00
#
_symmetry.space_group_name_H-M   'P 1'
#
loop_
_entity.id
_entity.type
_entity.pdbx_description
1 polymer ?
#
loop_
_entity_poly.entity_id
_entity_poly.type
_entity_poly.pdbx_seq_one_letter_code
_entity_poly.pdbx_strand_id
1 'polypeptide(L)'
;MPKRRKPQPKQAQAKPGRLDKLLSDVRAQLPGNAKVIRRPQGESKISAVFWQFLEPFKKYATTDPAMEKLVVLGVCARNACVVPPTERDKLIEAVKRAVLGQAGEEWRGELEQTLNTLIKRKERHFANDHRYIVSYQLDSTRDTYHLSMVSTLLGGTVGQDVKEESKDES
;
A
#
# COMPACT_ATOMS: atom_id res chain seq x y z
N MET A 1 4.03 56.86 -28.10
CA MET A 1 3.20 56.05 -27.17
C MET A 1 3.80 54.65 -27.04
N PRO A 2 4.27 54.21 -25.86
CA PRO A 2 4.80 52.86 -25.70
C PRO A 2 3.69 51.85 -25.38
N LYS A 3 3.67 50.74 -26.12
CA LYS A 3 2.69 49.65 -25.99
C LYS A 3 2.93 48.88 -24.67
N ARG A 4 1.92 48.86 -23.80
CA ARG A 4 1.88 48.08 -22.55
C ARG A 4 2.08 46.58 -22.83
N ARG A 5 3.16 45.99 -22.31
CA ARG A 5 3.34 44.53 -22.24
C ARG A 5 2.34 43.94 -21.24
N LYS A 6 1.52 42.99 -21.69
CA LYS A 6 0.64 42.20 -20.81
C LYS A 6 1.50 41.23 -19.97
N PRO A 7 1.31 41.12 -18.65
CA PRO A 7 2.03 40.13 -17.85
C PRO A 7 1.56 38.72 -18.22
N GLN A 8 2.51 37.85 -18.56
CA GLN A 8 2.24 36.41 -18.71
C GLN A 8 1.84 35.83 -17.34
N PRO A 9 0.87 34.91 -17.26
CA PRO A 9 0.52 34.26 -16.02
C PRO A 9 1.70 33.41 -15.55
N LYS A 10 2.31 33.78 -14.42
CA LYS A 10 3.24 32.92 -13.69
C LYS A 10 2.53 31.60 -13.43
N GLN A 11 3.03 30.52 -14.01
CA GLN A 11 2.60 29.15 -13.69
C GLN A 11 2.62 29.03 -12.16
N ALA A 12 1.42 28.93 -11.57
CA ALA A 12 1.28 28.56 -10.18
C ALA A 12 1.92 27.19 -10.04
N GLN A 13 3.06 27.12 -9.35
CA GLN A 13 3.67 25.87 -8.96
C GLN A 13 2.62 25.09 -8.17
N ALA A 14 2.03 24.07 -8.80
CA ALA A 14 1.04 23.23 -8.17
C ALA A 14 1.70 22.64 -6.92
N LYS A 15 1.14 22.93 -5.74
CA LYS A 15 1.60 22.35 -4.48
C LYS A 15 1.64 20.83 -4.67
N PRO A 16 2.77 20.14 -4.38
CA PRO A 16 2.85 18.70 -4.56
C PRO A 16 1.68 18.04 -3.82
N GLY A 17 0.96 17.14 -4.49
CA GLY A 17 -0.17 16.45 -3.89
C GLY A 17 0.28 15.66 -2.67
N ARG A 18 -0.60 15.38 -1.72
CA ARG A 18 -0.23 14.64 -0.48
C ARG A 18 0.44 13.29 -0.77
N LEU A 19 0.02 12.63 -1.84
CA LEU A 19 0.65 11.40 -2.32
C LEU A 19 2.12 11.63 -2.75
N ASP A 20 2.46 12.79 -3.32
CA ASP A 20 3.83 13.14 -3.69
C ASP A 20 4.75 13.27 -2.46
N LYS A 21 4.23 13.78 -1.34
CA LYS A 21 4.95 13.84 -0.06
C LYS A 21 5.15 12.45 0.55
N LEU A 22 4.10 11.63 0.58
CA LEU A 22 4.20 10.24 1.04
C LEU A 22 5.21 9.44 0.20
N LEU A 23 5.24 9.69 -1.12
CA LEU A 23 6.19 9.07 -2.04
C LEU A 23 7.63 9.58 -1.85
N SER A 24 7.85 10.86 -1.53
CA SER A 24 9.19 11.37 -1.25
C SER A 24 9.77 10.72 0.01
N ASP A 25 8.96 10.57 1.05
CA ASP A 25 9.38 9.98 2.32
C ASP A 25 9.71 8.49 2.16
N VAL A 26 8.91 7.77 1.36
CA VAL A 26 9.15 6.36 1.03
C VAL A 26 10.40 6.19 0.14
N ARG A 27 10.61 7.03 -0.87
CA ARG A 27 11.79 6.93 -1.76
C ARG A 27 13.10 7.15 -1.02
N ALA A 28 13.12 7.97 0.03
CA ALA A 28 14.30 8.19 0.86
C ALA A 28 14.72 6.93 1.65
N GLN A 29 13.84 5.94 1.80
CA GLN A 29 14.05 4.74 2.62
C GLN A 29 14.19 3.45 1.81
N LEU A 30 13.99 3.50 0.49
CA LEU A 30 14.08 2.33 -0.39
C LEU A 30 15.46 2.23 -1.06
N PRO A 31 16.00 1.01 -1.27
CA PRO A 31 17.19 0.83 -2.09
C PRO A 31 16.92 1.32 -3.53
N GLY A 32 17.94 1.88 -4.18
CA GLY A 32 17.80 2.62 -5.45
C GLY A 32 17.20 1.84 -6.63
N ASN A 33 17.06 0.52 -6.51
CA ASN A 33 16.42 -0.36 -7.50
C ASN A 33 14.92 -0.63 -7.25
N ALA A 34 14.33 -0.10 -6.18
CA ALA A 34 12.92 -0.30 -5.87
C ALA A 34 12.02 0.49 -6.85
N LYS A 35 11.23 -0.23 -7.64
CA LYS A 35 10.22 0.39 -8.52
C LYS A 35 8.98 0.78 -7.72
N VAL A 36 8.92 2.04 -7.30
CA VAL A 36 7.71 2.62 -6.71
C VAL A 36 6.68 2.82 -7.82
N ILE A 37 5.62 2.02 -7.80
CA ILE A 37 4.59 2.03 -8.85
C ILE A 37 3.54 3.07 -8.51
N ARG A 38 3.48 4.14 -9.31
CA ARG A 38 2.48 5.20 -9.18
C ARG A 38 1.40 5.04 -10.25
N ARG A 39 0.20 4.59 -9.84
CA ARG A 39 -0.98 4.42 -10.71
C ARG A 39 -0.62 3.81 -12.09
N PRO A 40 -0.27 2.52 -12.15
CA PRO A 40 -0.04 1.87 -13.43
C PRO A 40 -1.34 1.94 -14.23
N GLN A 41 -1.27 2.48 -15.46
CA GLN A 41 -2.44 2.59 -16.32
C GLN A 41 -2.98 1.18 -16.60
N GLY A 42 -4.28 0.97 -16.37
CA GLY A 42 -4.94 -0.33 -16.54
C GLY A 42 -5.07 -1.19 -15.27
N GLU A 43 -4.40 -0.86 -14.16
CA GLU A 43 -4.60 -1.57 -12.88
C GLU A 43 -5.51 -0.82 -11.90
N SER A 44 -6.27 -1.57 -11.12
CA SER A 44 -7.10 -1.05 -10.03
C SER A 44 -6.27 -0.33 -8.97
N LYS A 45 -6.76 0.85 -8.55
CA LYS A 45 -6.19 1.66 -7.46
C LYS A 45 -6.05 0.80 -6.19
N ILE A 46 -4.84 0.65 -5.68
CA ILE A 46 -4.56 -0.22 -4.53
C ILE A 46 -5.41 0.13 -3.31
N SER A 47 -5.65 1.41 -3.02
CA SER A 47 -6.51 1.81 -1.88
C SER A 47 -7.96 1.35 -2.06
N ALA A 48 -8.47 1.30 -3.30
CA ALA A 48 -9.83 0.83 -3.58
C ALA A 48 -9.92 -0.69 -3.42
N VAL A 49 -8.94 -1.43 -3.95
CA VAL A 49 -8.82 -2.88 -3.75
C VAL A 49 -8.67 -3.21 -2.26
N PHE A 50 -7.89 -2.41 -1.53
CA PHE A 50 -7.68 -2.60 -0.10
C PHE A 50 -8.96 -2.39 0.71
N TRP A 51 -9.82 -1.44 0.33
CA TRP A 51 -11.13 -1.31 0.97
C TRP A 51 -12.06 -2.49 0.70
N GLN A 52 -12.01 -3.10 -0.49
CA GLN A 52 -12.77 -4.33 -0.79
C GLN A 52 -12.24 -5.54 -0.02
N PHE A 53 -10.92 -5.56 0.19
CA PHE A 53 -10.26 -6.57 1.01
C PHE A 53 -10.74 -6.51 2.47
N LEU A 54 -10.84 -5.31 3.03
CA LEU A 54 -11.30 -5.08 4.41
C LEU A 54 -12.82 -5.14 4.61
N GLU A 55 -13.60 -5.19 3.53
CA GLU A 55 -15.07 -5.06 3.55
C GLU A 55 -15.77 -5.87 4.67
N PRO A 56 -15.44 -7.15 4.92
CA PRO A 56 -16.14 -7.95 5.92
C PRO A 56 -16.02 -7.39 7.35
N PHE A 57 -14.97 -6.61 7.59
CA PHE A 57 -14.63 -6.10 8.92
C PHE A 57 -14.97 -4.63 9.12
N LYS A 58 -15.28 -3.89 8.04
CA LYS A 58 -15.55 -2.44 8.10
C LYS A 58 -16.68 -2.09 9.06
N LYS A 59 -17.72 -2.93 9.13
CA LYS A 59 -18.89 -2.71 10.00
C LYS A 59 -18.58 -2.81 11.50
N TYR A 60 -17.47 -3.45 11.88
CA TYR A 60 -17.04 -3.56 13.28
C TYR A 60 -16.11 -2.42 13.69
N ALA A 61 -15.55 -1.68 12.72
CA ALA A 61 -14.67 -0.55 12.96
C ALA A 61 -15.45 0.78 12.92
N THR A 62 -16.18 1.07 14.00
CA THR A 62 -17.08 2.23 14.08
C THR A 62 -16.44 3.51 14.61
N THR A 63 -15.22 3.43 15.15
CA THR A 63 -14.47 4.56 15.70
C THR A 63 -13.16 4.76 14.95
N ASP A 64 -12.63 5.99 14.95
CA ASP A 64 -11.33 6.30 14.31
C ASP A 64 -10.21 5.33 14.77
N PRO A 65 -10.03 5.05 16.08
CA PRO A 65 -9.02 4.09 16.53
C PRO A 65 -9.29 2.66 16.07
N ALA A 66 -10.56 2.24 15.97
CA ALA A 66 -10.90 0.90 15.48
C ALA A 66 -10.63 0.78 13.97
N MET A 67 -10.91 1.84 13.20
CA MET A 67 -10.61 1.90 11.77
C MET A 67 -9.10 1.89 11.50
N GLU A 68 -8.34 2.66 12.28
CA GLU A 68 -6.88 2.66 12.19
C GLU A 68 -6.31 1.26 12.47
N LYS A 69 -6.75 0.60 13.56
CA LYS A 69 -6.37 -0.78 13.87
C LYS A 69 -6.73 -1.74 12.74
N LEU A 70 -7.93 -1.62 12.15
CA LEU A 70 -8.34 -2.47 11.04
C LEU A 70 -7.43 -2.28 9.81
N VAL A 71 -7.06 -1.04 9.50
CA VAL A 71 -6.12 -0.75 8.41
C VAL A 71 -4.74 -1.35 8.69
N VAL A 72 -4.21 -1.20 9.91
CA VAL A 72 -2.94 -1.82 10.32
C VAL A 72 -2.98 -3.34 10.12
N LEU A 73 -4.01 -4.01 10.63
CA LEU A 73 -4.18 -5.45 10.50
C LEU A 73 -4.32 -5.88 9.03
N GLY A 74 -5.05 -5.09 8.23
CA GLY A 74 -5.19 -5.32 6.79
C GLY A 74 -3.86 -5.23 6.04
N VAL A 75 -3.05 -4.21 6.33
CA VAL A 75 -1.74 -4.02 5.71
C VAL A 75 -0.84 -5.20 6.07
N CYS A 76 -0.81 -5.58 7.36
CA CYS A 76 -0.08 -6.74 7.85
C CYS A 76 -0.46 -8.03 7.12
N ALA A 77 -1.75 -8.38 7.14
CA ALA A 77 -2.27 -9.61 6.53
C ALA A 77 -1.96 -9.67 5.03
N ARG A 78 -2.10 -8.54 4.32
CA ARG A 78 -1.84 -8.49 2.88
C ARG A 78 -0.35 -8.62 2.56
N ASN A 79 0.52 -7.91 3.30
CA ASN A 79 1.97 -7.99 3.13
C ASN A 79 2.52 -9.36 3.51
N ALA A 80 1.99 -9.99 4.57
CA ALA A 80 2.30 -11.35 4.99
C ALA A 80 2.15 -12.39 3.86
N CYS A 81 1.16 -12.20 2.99
CA CYS A 81 0.93 -13.06 1.83
C CYS A 81 1.87 -12.80 0.62
N VAL A 82 2.77 -11.83 0.70
CA VAL A 82 3.69 -11.45 -0.39
C VAL A 82 5.14 -11.69 0.01
N VAL A 83 5.47 -11.57 1.29
CA VAL A 83 6.82 -11.81 1.81
C VAL A 83 7.12 -13.32 1.97
N PRO A 84 8.40 -13.73 1.98
CA PRO A 84 8.80 -15.09 2.33
C PRO A 84 8.31 -15.52 3.72
N PRO A 85 8.14 -16.83 3.99
CA PRO A 85 7.68 -17.33 5.28
C PRO A 85 8.48 -16.81 6.48
N THR A 86 9.80 -16.69 6.32
CA THR A 86 10.71 -16.19 7.38
C THR A 86 10.48 -14.72 7.75
N GLU A 87 9.95 -13.91 6.84
CA GLU A 87 9.59 -12.51 7.07
C GLU A 87 8.12 -12.36 7.50
N ARG A 88 7.26 -13.28 7.06
CA ARG A 88 5.84 -13.33 7.42
C ARG A 88 5.65 -13.35 8.93
N ASP A 89 6.31 -14.28 9.61
CA ASP A 89 6.15 -14.45 11.06
C ASP A 89 6.65 -13.22 11.81
N LYS A 90 7.78 -12.65 11.38
CA LYS A 90 8.33 -11.41 11.96
C LYS A 90 7.35 -10.24 11.83
N LEU A 91 6.71 -10.11 10.66
CA LEU A 91 5.72 -9.06 10.40
C LEU A 91 4.49 -9.21 11.30
N ILE A 92 3.95 -10.44 11.37
CA ILE A 92 2.79 -10.75 12.20
C ILE A 92 3.08 -10.49 13.68
N GLU A 93 4.22 -10.95 14.20
CA GLU A 93 4.60 -10.76 15.60
C GLU A 93 4.91 -9.29 15.94
N ALA A 94 5.42 -8.51 14.99
CA ALA A 94 5.58 -7.06 15.19
C ALA A 94 4.22 -6.36 15.36
N VAL A 95 3.23 -6.72 14.54
CA VAL A 95 1.89 -6.11 14.59
C VAL A 95 1.11 -6.58 15.81
N LYS A 96 1.20 -7.86 16.18
CA LYS A 96 0.64 -8.36 17.45
C LYS A 96 1.14 -7.54 18.63
N ARG A 97 2.45 -7.32 18.74
CA ARG A 97 3.03 -6.50 19.82
C ARG A 97 2.54 -5.06 19.81
N ALA A 98 2.48 -4.44 18.63
CA ALA A 98 2.02 -3.05 18.50
C ALA A 98 0.55 -2.88 18.91
N VAL A 99 -0.32 -3.83 18.53
CA VAL A 99 -1.77 -3.74 18.82
C VAL A 99 -2.09 -4.20 20.25
N LEU A 100 -1.49 -5.31 20.72
CA LEU A 100 -1.72 -5.84 22.07
C LEU A 100 -1.11 -4.97 23.16
N GLY A 101 0.01 -4.30 22.89
CA GLY A 101 0.58 -3.32 23.81
C GLY A 101 -0.36 -2.18 24.15
N GLN A 102 -1.41 -1.96 23.34
CA GLN A 102 -2.44 -0.94 23.58
C GLN A 102 -3.79 -1.50 24.04
N ALA A 103 -4.05 -2.80 23.91
CA ALA A 103 -5.38 -3.39 24.11
C ALA A 103 -5.45 -4.42 25.25
N GLY A 104 -4.31 -4.95 25.72
CA GLY A 104 -4.27 -6.03 26.71
C GLY A 104 -4.43 -7.42 26.09
N GLU A 105 -4.09 -8.45 26.86
CA GLU A 105 -3.93 -9.83 26.39
C GLU A 105 -5.25 -10.49 25.94
N GLU A 106 -6.38 -10.00 26.45
CA GLU A 106 -7.74 -10.49 26.16
C GLU A 106 -8.09 -10.40 24.66
N TRP A 107 -7.47 -9.48 23.92
CA TRP A 107 -7.71 -9.26 22.50
C TRP A 107 -6.88 -10.16 21.59
N ARG A 108 -5.96 -10.98 22.14
CA ARG A 108 -5.03 -11.80 21.34
C ARG A 108 -5.76 -12.79 20.44
N GLY A 109 -6.76 -13.50 20.96
CA GLY A 109 -7.51 -14.50 20.20
C GLY A 109 -8.28 -13.90 19.03
N GLU A 110 -8.98 -12.78 19.26
CA GLU A 110 -9.74 -12.07 18.23
C GLU A 110 -8.84 -11.48 17.15
N LEU A 111 -7.67 -10.97 17.55
CA LEU A 111 -6.67 -10.42 16.64
C LEU A 111 -6.08 -11.50 15.72
N GLU A 112 -5.73 -12.66 16.27
CA GLU A 112 -5.23 -13.79 15.48
C GLU A 112 -6.29 -14.32 14.52
N GLN A 113 -7.54 -14.44 14.98
CA GLN A 113 -8.65 -14.86 14.14
C GLN A 113 -8.89 -13.88 12.98
N THR A 114 -8.83 -12.58 13.25
CA THR A 114 -8.99 -11.53 12.25
C THR A 114 -7.87 -11.57 11.21
N LEU A 115 -6.60 -11.64 11.63
CA LEU A 115 -5.44 -11.73 10.74
C LEU A 115 -5.52 -12.98 9.85
N ASN A 116 -5.79 -14.15 10.44
CA ASN A 116 -5.90 -15.40 9.69
C ASN A 116 -7.05 -15.37 8.67
N THR A 117 -8.16 -14.74 9.02
CA THR A 117 -9.30 -14.56 8.11
C THR A 117 -8.93 -13.65 6.94
N LEU A 118 -8.24 -12.54 7.21
CA LEU A 118 -7.75 -11.62 6.18
C LEU A 118 -6.71 -12.28 5.27
N ILE A 119 -5.76 -13.05 5.80
CA ILE A 119 -4.77 -13.82 5.02
C ILE A 119 -5.48 -14.79 4.07
N LYS A 120 -6.37 -15.65 4.59
CA LYS A 120 -7.14 -16.60 3.77
C LYS A 120 -7.97 -15.88 2.69
N ARG A 121 -8.53 -14.72 3.02
CA ARG A 121 -9.29 -13.90 2.06
C ARG A 121 -8.38 -13.33 0.96
N LYS A 122 -7.17 -12.85 1.29
CA LYS A 122 -6.19 -12.42 0.29
C LYS A 122 -5.92 -13.58 -0.66
N GLU A 123 -5.54 -14.72 -0.12
CA GLU A 123 -5.16 -15.90 -0.90
C GLU A 123 -6.29 -16.39 -1.81
N ARG A 124 -7.55 -16.29 -1.38
CA ARG A 124 -8.71 -16.73 -2.16
C ARG A 124 -9.16 -15.73 -3.23
N HIS A 125 -9.20 -14.43 -2.92
CA HIS A 125 -9.87 -13.43 -3.75
C HIS A 125 -8.92 -12.43 -4.40
N PHE A 126 -7.67 -12.34 -3.92
CA PHE A 126 -6.67 -11.36 -4.33
C PHE A 126 -5.30 -12.01 -4.60
N ALA A 127 -5.30 -13.29 -4.99
CA ALA A 127 -4.08 -14.08 -5.17
C ALA A 127 -3.07 -13.44 -6.14
N ASN A 128 -3.58 -12.85 -7.23
CA ASN A 128 -2.79 -12.25 -8.29
C ASN A 128 -2.20 -10.86 -7.93
N ASP A 129 -2.58 -10.29 -6.78
CA ASP A 129 -2.07 -8.99 -6.34
C ASP A 129 -0.85 -9.18 -5.43
N HIS A 130 0.32 -9.06 -6.03
CA HIS A 130 1.63 -9.19 -5.38
C HIS A 130 2.22 -7.86 -4.92
N ARG A 131 1.42 -6.78 -4.89
CA ARG A 131 1.90 -5.47 -4.46
C ARG A 131 2.10 -5.46 -2.95
N TYR A 132 3.31 -5.19 -2.49
CA TYR A 132 3.63 -4.94 -1.09
C TYR A 132 3.36 -3.47 -0.75
N ILE A 133 2.63 -3.23 0.33
CA ILE A 133 2.32 -1.89 0.82
C ILE A 133 3.51 -1.39 1.64
N VAL A 134 4.12 -0.30 1.20
CA VAL A 134 5.29 0.30 1.85
C VAL A 134 4.87 1.34 2.88
N SER A 135 3.85 2.14 2.55
CA SER A 135 3.35 3.18 3.44
C SER A 135 1.89 3.47 3.12
N TYR A 136 1.17 3.94 4.13
CA TYR A 136 -0.19 4.41 3.99
C TYR A 136 -0.43 5.61 4.91
N GLN A 137 -1.46 6.36 4.57
CA GLN A 137 -2.00 7.42 5.41
C GLN A 137 -3.52 7.29 5.40
N LEU A 138 -4.09 7.20 6.60
CA LEU A 138 -5.53 7.20 6.84
C LEU A 138 -5.91 8.60 7.35
N ASP A 139 -6.76 9.30 6.60
CA ASP A 139 -7.36 10.56 7.02
C ASP A 139 -8.84 10.31 7.35
N SER A 140 -9.30 10.71 8.53
CA SER A 140 -10.73 10.78 8.85
C SER A 140 -11.30 12.14 8.45
N THR A 141 -12.43 12.11 7.75
CA THR A 141 -13.29 13.27 7.49
C THR A 141 -14.61 13.05 8.19
N ARG A 142 -15.44 14.09 8.36
CA ARG A 142 -16.70 14.02 9.13
C ARG A 142 -17.56 12.78 8.83
N ASP A 143 -17.60 12.35 7.57
CA ASP A 143 -18.48 11.25 7.14
C ASP A 143 -17.74 10.08 6.48
N THR A 144 -16.42 10.18 6.24
CA THR A 144 -15.70 9.17 5.45
C THR A 144 -14.23 9.00 5.86
N TYR A 145 -13.68 7.84 5.53
CA TYR A 145 -12.24 7.57 5.63
C TYR A 145 -11.56 7.62 4.26
N HIS A 146 -10.49 8.39 4.16
CA HIS A 146 -9.66 8.46 2.96
C HIS A 146 -8.34 7.75 3.19
N LEU A 147 -8.06 6.73 2.37
CA LEU A 147 -6.83 5.96 2.42
C LEU A 147 -5.94 6.29 1.21
N SER A 148 -4.75 6.80 1.50
CA SER A 148 -3.65 6.95 0.55
C SER A 148 -2.65 5.84 0.80
N MET A 149 -2.19 5.16 -0.25
CA MET A 149 -1.24 4.05 -0.11
C MET A 149 -0.15 4.12 -1.18
N VAL A 150 1.05 3.74 -0.78
CA VAL A 150 2.21 3.53 -1.64
C VAL A 150 2.55 2.05 -1.61
N SER A 151 2.77 1.47 -2.78
CA SER A 151 3.14 0.06 -2.92
C SER A 151 4.25 -0.16 -3.93
N THR A 152 4.91 -1.30 -3.78
CA THR A 152 5.96 -1.82 -4.65
C THR A 152 5.68 -3.28 -5.00
N LEU A 153 6.37 -3.83 -5.98
CA LEU A 153 6.45 -5.27 -6.18
C LEU A 153 7.71 -5.79 -5.49
N LEU A 154 7.58 -6.82 -4.64
CA LEU A 154 8.73 -7.52 -4.06
C LEU A 154 9.19 -8.57 -5.07
N GLY A 155 10.28 -8.27 -5.77
CA GLY A 155 10.86 -9.15 -6.78
C GLY A 155 10.41 -8.84 -8.20
N GLY A 156 11.12 -7.92 -8.85
CA GLY A 156 11.57 -8.20 -10.20
C GLY A 156 12.93 -8.86 -10.08
N THR A 157 13.00 -10.18 -10.15
CA THR A 157 14.15 -10.77 -10.85
C THR A 157 14.03 -10.24 -12.28
N VAL A 158 14.79 -9.20 -12.61
CA VAL A 158 15.24 -9.04 -14.00
C VAL A 158 16.28 -10.13 -14.20
N GLY A 159 15.79 -11.36 -14.31
CA GLY A 159 16.46 -12.38 -15.09
C GLY A 159 16.30 -11.98 -16.54
N GLN A 160 17.43 -11.86 -17.21
CA GLN A 160 17.55 -11.76 -18.65
C GLN A 160 16.70 -12.86 -19.33
N ASP A 161 16.13 -12.52 -20.48
CA ASP A 161 15.99 -13.35 -21.68
C ASP A 161 14.92 -12.74 -22.60
N VAL A 162 15.23 -11.56 -23.14
CA VAL A 162 14.77 -11.27 -24.50
C VAL A 162 15.81 -11.90 -25.39
N LYS A 163 15.44 -13.06 -25.94
CA LYS A 163 16.16 -13.76 -27.01
C LYS A 163 16.85 -12.77 -27.95
N GLU A 164 18.17 -12.93 -28.06
CA GLU A 164 18.91 -12.60 -29.26
C GLU A 164 18.23 -13.35 -30.42
N GLU A 165 17.44 -12.63 -31.21
CA GLU A 165 16.95 -13.14 -32.49
C GLU A 165 18.10 -12.96 -33.48
N SER A 166 18.99 -13.95 -33.50
CA SER A 166 19.91 -14.22 -34.60
C SER A 166 19.09 -14.58 -35.84
N LYS A 167 18.82 -13.56 -36.66
CA LYS A 167 18.68 -13.65 -38.12
C LYS A 167 19.97 -13.11 -38.70
N ASP A 168 20.59 -13.63 -39.73
CA ASP A 168 20.33 -14.77 -40.61
C ASP A 168 21.70 -14.99 -41.25
N GLU A 169 22.19 -16.23 -41.26
CA GLU A 169 23.33 -16.61 -42.10
C GLU A 169 22.77 -17.59 -43.13
N SER A 170 22.57 -17.11 -44.35
CA SER A 170 22.52 -17.87 -45.61
C SER A 170 22.59 -16.92 -46.80
#